data_AF-A0A353EW76-F1
#
_entry.id   AF-A0A353EW76-F1
#
_cell.length_a   1.000
_cell.length_b   1.000
_cell.length_c   1.000
_cell.angle_alpha   90.00
_cell.angle_beta   90.00
_cell.angle_gamma   90.00
#
_symmetry.space_group_name_H-M   'P 1'
#
loop_
_entity.id
_entity.type
_entity.pdbx_description
1 polymer ?
#
loop_
_entity_poly.entity_id
_entity_poly.type
_entity_poly.pdbx_seq_one_letter_code
_entity_poly.pdbx_strand_id
1 'polypeptide(L)'
;MKSNANSVTMKRILLLLLVFVFALVGCNLNGSGTSTETKPNGSKKTTEVPSNTETDTDTEPADDSADWLELARDGKALYAFVYQQTDLPDGVSSSDYAKIARTLAANWEEKSGVEFSVWSDRRIPDDIGGVIAVGNVAGYAGDVFHGLRYNDFRVTGDTGCITLAAYTYSALWIASEQMTDALALRGGSLCIKRSALKLSHDASYQIGALTVGGSPASDYLVDCTDTEKSLAASLIETVRSTSGEMLAWAKADSAEGNRIVIRKTDGLKGYKIARSGTEYRLEYGDGLSETLLRLYLENRFANVTGGGKLEMDGLVTVSERSDERIIITLNVLDVWQNNATPGARDDLVAAMLLSYLPDFVCLQEFDVSYRKAAGGLLDQTKDIYGEVTVEGVSQNNIWNPILYRKDRYAVVESGYLDLVTAAGAVESTTYPGAADHISSFRKLVWAVLRDRSDGSLYLVGNFHASVKSLDTHPAEATAISDTVQGVAARYEGCVTLLCGDYNSRRTEAGGVLEQLRAKGFADTYDTAKVRNDSGTWHELGKAPDGSYRTHAIDHILTLGGIDPQVYLVLTDESLLSASDHCPTVLAFTKS
;
A
#
# COMPACT_ATOMS: atom_id res chain seq x y z
N MET A 1 -23.69 30.73 43.37
CA MET A 1 -22.96 32.00 43.12
C MET A 1 -21.65 31.66 42.43
N LYS A 2 -21.33 32.45 41.40
CA LYS A 2 -20.13 32.44 40.52
C LYS A 2 -18.81 32.37 41.35
N SER A 3 -17.63 32.01 40.87
CA SER A 3 -17.01 32.21 39.55
C SER A 3 -15.71 31.39 39.35
N ASN A 4 -15.48 30.99 38.10
CA ASN A 4 -14.25 31.00 37.29
C ASN A 4 -12.86 31.14 37.93
N ALA A 5 -11.96 30.20 37.60
CA ALA A 5 -10.62 30.49 37.06
C ALA A 5 -10.00 29.21 36.45
N ASN A 6 -10.06 29.05 35.12
CA ASN A 6 -9.20 28.15 34.35
C ASN A 6 -9.22 28.59 32.88
N SER A 7 -8.31 29.50 32.50
CA SER A 7 -8.13 29.97 31.11
C SER A 7 -6.79 30.69 30.94
N VAL A 8 -5.66 30.06 31.30
CA VAL A 8 -4.33 30.62 30.97
C VAL A 8 -3.32 29.57 30.44
N THR A 9 -3.52 28.27 30.67
CA THR A 9 -2.46 27.28 30.38
C THR A 9 -2.45 26.70 28.96
N MET A 10 -3.45 26.97 28.12
CA MET A 10 -3.58 26.35 26.79
C MET A 10 -2.98 27.18 25.64
N LYS A 11 -2.57 28.43 25.89
CA LYS A 11 -1.99 29.32 24.86
C LYS A 11 -0.47 29.30 24.76
N ARG A 12 0.24 28.52 25.59
CA ARG A 12 1.71 28.41 25.54
C ARG A 12 2.26 27.12 24.92
N ILE A 13 1.40 26.13 24.65
CA ILE A 13 1.79 24.88 24.00
C ILE A 13 1.62 24.97 22.46
N LEU A 14 0.69 25.81 21.97
CA LEU A 14 0.46 25.98 20.53
C LEU A 14 1.50 26.87 19.83
N LEU A 15 2.33 27.63 20.58
CA LEU A 15 3.34 28.52 20.02
C LEU A 15 4.73 27.86 19.83
N LEU A 16 4.91 26.64 20.35
CA LEU A 16 6.17 25.88 20.25
C LEU A 16 6.21 24.90 19.06
N LEU A 17 5.05 24.62 18.43
CA LEU A 17 4.94 23.75 17.26
C LEU A 17 5.06 24.50 15.91
N LEU A 18 4.99 25.84 15.91
CA LEU A 18 5.04 26.62 14.67
C LEU A 18 6.44 27.17 14.30
N VAL A 19 7.47 26.95 15.14
CA VAL A 19 8.83 27.47 14.91
C VAL A 19 9.77 26.43 14.30
N PHE A 20 9.36 25.16 14.18
CA PHE A 20 10.21 24.09 13.64
C PHE A 20 10.10 23.83 12.13
N VAL A 21 9.24 24.55 11.41
CA VAL A 21 9.01 24.34 9.96
C VAL A 21 9.83 25.27 9.04
N PHE A 22 10.66 26.18 9.58
CA PHE A 22 11.41 27.15 8.76
C PHE A 22 12.95 27.12 8.87
N ALA A 23 13.57 26.00 9.25
CA ALA A 23 15.03 25.94 9.42
C ALA A 23 15.73 24.76 8.71
N LEU A 24 15.34 24.40 7.48
CA LEU A 24 16.15 23.52 6.62
C LEU A 24 16.15 23.97 5.16
N VAL A 25 16.68 25.18 4.91
CA VAL A 25 17.34 25.52 3.64
C VAL A 25 18.63 26.24 3.97
N GLY A 26 19.76 25.64 3.59
CA GLY A 26 21.06 26.30 3.50
C GLY A 26 22.08 25.90 4.56
N CYS A 27 23.01 25.01 4.19
CA CYS A 27 24.45 25.29 4.25
C CYS A 27 25.24 24.11 3.67
N ASN A 28 25.71 24.31 2.45
CA ASN A 28 26.83 23.58 1.85
C ASN A 28 28.11 24.29 2.27
N LEU A 29 29.11 23.60 2.84
CA LEU A 29 30.52 24.04 2.92
C LEU A 29 31.47 22.89 3.36
N ASN A 30 32.03 22.24 2.34
CA ASN A 30 33.44 21.89 2.10
C ASN A 30 34.37 21.23 3.14
N GLY A 31 35.03 20.17 2.63
CA GLY A 31 36.48 19.86 2.79
C GLY A 31 36.72 18.38 3.11
N SER A 32 37.56 17.57 2.46
CA SER A 32 38.61 17.78 1.44
C SER A 32 39.12 16.39 0.96
N GLY A 33 39.58 16.25 -0.30
CA GLY A 33 40.28 15.03 -0.72
C GLY A 33 40.60 14.87 -2.21
N THR A 34 41.46 15.74 -2.74
CA THR A 34 42.42 15.53 -3.85
C THR A 34 42.08 14.63 -5.06
N SER A 35 42.05 15.22 -6.25
CA SER A 35 42.98 14.84 -7.34
C SER A 35 43.12 15.97 -8.36
N THR A 36 44.38 16.20 -8.72
CA THR A 36 44.95 17.19 -9.64
C THR A 36 44.63 16.94 -11.11
N GLU A 37 44.40 17.99 -11.90
CA GLU A 37 45.03 18.18 -13.22
C GLU A 37 44.83 19.61 -13.81
N THR A 38 45.96 20.32 -13.93
CA THR A 38 46.43 21.28 -14.96
C THR A 38 45.49 22.09 -15.89
N LYS A 39 45.45 23.43 -15.64
CA LYS A 39 45.73 24.65 -16.50
C LYS A 39 45.69 24.58 -18.07
N PRO A 40 45.57 25.71 -18.84
CA PRO A 40 45.78 27.14 -18.48
C PRO A 40 44.88 28.25 -19.13
N ASN A 41 44.96 29.45 -18.51
CA ASN A 41 45.05 30.83 -19.04
C ASN A 41 44.02 31.47 -20.00
N GLY A 42 43.59 32.69 -19.64
CA GLY A 42 43.07 33.67 -20.60
C GLY A 42 42.54 35.01 -20.05
N SER A 43 43.44 35.91 -19.65
CA SER A 43 43.39 37.38 -19.79
C SER A 43 42.16 38.23 -19.37
N LYS A 44 42.41 39.10 -18.39
CA LYS A 44 41.81 40.43 -18.12
C LYS A 44 41.34 41.22 -19.36
N LYS A 45 40.21 41.94 -19.23
CA LYS A 45 40.15 43.37 -19.57
C LYS A 45 38.99 44.09 -18.85
N THR A 46 39.36 45.11 -18.08
CA THR A 46 38.52 46.15 -17.48
C THR A 46 38.18 47.20 -18.53
N THR A 47 36.92 47.67 -18.60
CA THR A 47 36.54 48.98 -19.18
C THR A 47 35.15 49.33 -18.65
N GLU A 48 35.10 50.20 -17.64
CA GLU A 48 34.56 51.57 -17.71
C GLU A 48 33.03 51.67 -17.80
N VAL A 49 32.48 52.27 -16.75
CA VAL A 49 31.13 52.81 -16.66
C VAL A 49 31.10 54.14 -17.42
N PRO A 50 30.07 54.38 -18.25
CA PRO A 50 29.55 55.71 -18.43
C PRO A 50 28.17 55.80 -17.77
N SER A 51 28.07 56.75 -16.85
CA SER A 51 26.81 57.34 -16.40
C SER A 51 26.13 57.99 -17.59
N ASN A 52 24.94 57.53 -17.96
CA ASN A 52 24.01 58.30 -18.77
C ASN A 52 22.64 58.28 -18.11
N THR A 53 22.19 59.49 -17.84
CA THR A 53 20.87 59.90 -17.42
C THR A 53 19.90 59.71 -18.59
N GLU A 54 18.92 58.82 -18.46
CA GLU A 54 17.75 58.72 -19.34
C GLU A 54 16.52 58.59 -18.43
N THR A 55 15.83 59.71 -18.16
CA THR A 55 14.49 60.01 -18.69
C THR A 55 13.48 58.89 -18.44
N ASP A 56 12.67 59.09 -17.39
CA ASP A 56 11.33 58.53 -17.25
C ASP A 56 10.56 58.73 -18.56
N THR A 57 10.49 57.68 -19.35
CA THR A 57 9.37 57.47 -20.25
C THR A 57 8.41 56.55 -19.52
N ASP A 58 7.39 57.15 -18.93
CA ASP A 58 6.10 56.50 -18.64
C ASP A 58 5.69 55.74 -19.91
N THR A 59 6.03 54.46 -19.94
CA THR A 59 5.43 53.53 -20.88
C THR A 59 4.11 53.18 -20.22
N GLU A 60 2.99 53.60 -20.82
CA GLU A 60 1.67 53.12 -20.40
C GLU A 60 1.75 51.62 -20.14
N PRO A 61 1.25 51.11 -18.99
CA PRO A 61 1.24 49.68 -18.74
C PRO A 61 0.55 49.02 -19.93
N ALA A 62 1.25 48.11 -20.60
CA ALA A 62 0.70 47.34 -21.70
C ALA A 62 -0.69 46.82 -21.28
N ASP A 63 -1.70 47.08 -22.10
CA ASP A 63 -3.08 46.65 -21.86
C ASP A 63 -3.14 45.11 -21.85
N ASP A 64 -2.86 44.53 -20.69
CA ASP A 64 -2.93 43.10 -20.42
C ASP A 64 -4.38 42.69 -20.09
N SER A 65 -5.40 43.52 -20.34
CA SER A 65 -6.80 43.17 -20.10
C SER A 65 -7.21 41.88 -20.84
N ALA A 66 -6.57 41.60 -21.98
CA ALA A 66 -6.74 40.35 -22.72
C ALA A 66 -6.29 39.11 -21.94
N ASP A 67 -5.36 39.22 -20.99
CA ASP A 67 -4.81 38.10 -20.21
C ASP A 67 -5.66 37.71 -19.00
N TRP A 68 -6.70 38.48 -18.71
CA TRP A 68 -7.52 38.30 -17.52
C TRP A 68 -8.99 38.09 -17.88
N LEU A 69 -9.66 37.32 -17.04
CA LEU A 69 -11.10 37.13 -17.08
C LEU A 69 -11.68 37.71 -15.79
N GLU A 70 -12.61 38.64 -15.91
CA GLU A 70 -13.33 39.17 -14.76
C GLU A 70 -14.36 38.15 -14.25
N LEU A 71 -14.35 37.93 -12.94
CA LEU A 71 -15.22 37.01 -12.22
C LEU A 71 -16.25 37.74 -11.35
N ALA A 72 -15.93 38.97 -10.92
CA ALA A 72 -16.84 39.86 -10.22
C ALA A 72 -16.57 41.31 -10.62
N ARG A 73 -17.62 42.12 -10.73
CA ARG A 73 -17.57 43.55 -11.08
C ARG A 73 -18.59 44.32 -10.27
N ASP A 74 -18.24 45.53 -9.82
CA ASP A 74 -19.12 46.44 -9.09
C ASP A 74 -19.82 45.78 -7.88
N GLY A 75 -19.09 44.93 -7.16
CA GLY A 75 -19.60 44.21 -5.99
C GLY A 75 -20.56 43.05 -6.32
N LYS A 76 -20.65 42.62 -7.59
CA LYS A 76 -21.51 41.51 -8.03
C LYS A 76 -20.69 40.41 -8.69
N ALA A 77 -20.96 39.17 -8.30
CA ALA A 77 -20.40 38.00 -8.98
C ALA A 77 -20.97 37.89 -10.39
N LEU A 78 -20.09 37.67 -11.38
CA LEU A 78 -20.47 37.39 -12.76
C LEU A 78 -20.67 35.89 -13.00
N TYR A 79 -20.16 35.05 -12.09
CA TYR A 79 -20.21 33.60 -12.17
C TYR A 79 -20.86 32.98 -10.92
N ALA A 80 -21.46 31.80 -11.07
CA ALA A 80 -21.88 30.93 -9.98
C ALA A 80 -21.16 29.59 -10.06
N PHE A 81 -20.88 28.97 -8.91
CA PHE A 81 -20.36 27.62 -8.84
C PHE A 81 -21.49 26.61 -8.99
N VAL A 82 -21.32 25.63 -9.88
CA VAL A 82 -22.26 24.53 -10.08
C VAL A 82 -21.51 23.23 -9.91
N TYR A 83 -21.93 22.37 -8.99
CA TYR A 83 -21.28 21.08 -8.76
C TYR A 83 -22.14 19.92 -9.25
N GLN A 84 -21.47 18.87 -9.73
CA GLN A 84 -22.14 17.65 -10.18
C GLN A 84 -22.77 16.89 -9.02
N GLN A 85 -24.03 16.48 -9.18
CA GLN A 85 -24.71 15.60 -8.23
C GLN A 85 -24.83 14.17 -8.80
N THR A 86 -23.79 13.37 -8.58
CA THR A 86 -23.69 11.97 -9.01
C THR A 86 -24.02 10.98 -7.88
N ASP A 87 -24.73 9.92 -8.24
CA ASP A 87 -24.97 8.73 -7.40
C ASP A 87 -24.04 7.56 -7.83
N LEU A 88 -23.13 7.81 -8.78
CA LEU A 88 -22.21 6.80 -9.31
C LEU A 88 -20.96 6.67 -8.43
N PRO A 89 -20.36 5.47 -8.30
CA PRO A 89 -19.09 5.26 -7.60
C PRO A 89 -17.90 5.42 -8.56
N ASP A 90 -17.94 6.47 -9.39
CA ASP A 90 -16.97 6.78 -10.45
C ASP A 90 -15.73 7.55 -9.95
N GLY A 91 -15.55 7.67 -8.63
CA GLY A 91 -14.32 8.14 -7.99
C GLY A 91 -14.53 9.32 -7.03
N VAL A 92 -15.39 10.28 -7.39
CA VAL A 92 -15.70 11.45 -6.55
C VAL A 92 -17.16 11.42 -6.11
N SER A 93 -17.41 11.62 -4.82
CA SER A 93 -18.77 11.70 -4.31
C SER A 93 -19.40 13.07 -4.63
N SER A 94 -20.74 13.11 -4.71
CA SER A 94 -21.49 14.39 -4.72
C SER A 94 -21.06 15.35 -3.59
N SER A 95 -20.73 14.82 -2.41
CA SER A 95 -20.25 15.61 -1.28
C SER A 95 -18.88 16.24 -1.53
N ASP A 96 -17.99 15.57 -2.24
CA ASP A 96 -16.65 16.06 -2.55
C ASP A 96 -16.70 17.20 -3.56
N TYR A 97 -17.48 17.05 -4.66
CA TYR A 97 -17.70 18.14 -5.61
C TYR A 97 -18.35 19.35 -4.93
N ALA A 98 -19.37 19.13 -4.09
CA ALA A 98 -20.01 20.19 -3.32
C ALA A 98 -19.04 20.90 -2.37
N LYS A 99 -18.16 20.13 -1.71
CA LYS A 99 -17.16 20.66 -0.78
C LYS A 99 -16.18 21.57 -1.52
N ILE A 100 -15.65 21.13 -2.67
CA ILE A 100 -14.72 21.93 -3.48
C ILE A 100 -15.39 23.22 -3.99
N ALA A 101 -16.61 23.12 -4.52
CA ALA A 101 -17.35 24.29 -4.99
C ALA A 101 -17.58 25.34 -3.88
N ARG A 102 -17.93 24.90 -2.66
CA ARG A 102 -18.11 25.79 -1.50
C ARG A 102 -16.79 26.40 -1.04
N THR A 103 -15.71 25.62 -1.01
CA THR A 103 -14.38 26.12 -0.63
C THR A 103 -13.89 27.18 -1.61
N LEU A 104 -14.03 26.95 -2.92
CA LEU A 104 -13.69 27.94 -3.94
C LEU A 104 -14.50 29.22 -3.76
N ALA A 105 -15.82 29.12 -3.63
CA ALA A 105 -16.68 30.28 -3.39
C ALA A 105 -16.25 31.08 -2.16
N ALA A 106 -16.00 30.42 -1.03
CA ALA A 106 -15.56 31.06 0.21
C ALA A 106 -14.19 31.75 0.06
N ASN A 107 -13.21 31.07 -0.56
CA ASN A 107 -11.88 31.65 -0.78
C ASN A 107 -11.93 32.87 -1.71
N TRP A 108 -12.80 32.83 -2.71
CA TRP A 108 -12.94 33.92 -3.69
C TRP A 108 -13.71 35.11 -3.09
N GLU A 109 -14.69 34.84 -2.23
CA GLU A 109 -15.35 35.85 -1.42
C GLU A 109 -14.38 36.50 -0.44
N GLU A 110 -13.56 35.73 0.29
CA GLU A 110 -12.54 36.28 1.19
C GLU A 110 -11.58 37.22 0.44
N LYS A 111 -11.20 36.87 -0.79
CA LYS A 111 -10.26 37.66 -1.60
C LYS A 111 -10.90 38.91 -2.22
N SER A 112 -12.21 38.91 -2.47
CA SER A 112 -12.89 39.97 -3.24
C SER A 112 -13.92 40.80 -2.46
N GLY A 113 -14.40 40.29 -1.33
CA GLY A 113 -15.58 40.82 -0.63
C GLY A 113 -16.90 40.60 -1.37
N VAL A 114 -16.93 39.77 -2.42
CA VAL A 114 -18.13 39.48 -3.23
C VAL A 114 -18.57 38.05 -3.00
N GLU A 115 -19.83 37.86 -2.61
CA GLU A 115 -20.43 36.53 -2.40
C GLU A 115 -20.67 35.82 -3.75
N PHE A 116 -20.22 34.55 -3.84
CA PHE A 116 -20.45 33.68 -4.98
C PHE A 116 -21.49 32.61 -4.63
N SER A 117 -22.55 32.48 -5.45
CA SER A 117 -23.56 31.45 -5.25
C SER A 117 -23.05 30.06 -5.63
N VAL A 118 -23.52 29.04 -4.90
CA VAL A 118 -23.17 27.62 -5.12
C VAL A 118 -24.43 26.79 -5.29
N TRP A 119 -24.54 26.07 -6.41
CA TRP A 119 -25.70 25.26 -6.78
C TRP A 119 -25.31 23.83 -7.12
N SER A 120 -26.24 22.88 -6.95
CA SER A 120 -26.10 21.58 -7.62
C SER A 120 -26.63 21.68 -9.05
N ASP A 121 -26.10 20.83 -9.92
CA ASP A 121 -26.54 20.68 -11.31
C ASP A 121 -28.03 20.35 -11.48
N ARG A 122 -28.70 19.87 -10.42
CA ARG A 122 -30.16 19.61 -10.38
C ARG A 122 -31.00 20.87 -10.16
N ARG A 123 -30.40 22.01 -9.79
CA ARG A 123 -31.09 23.24 -9.39
C ARG A 123 -30.32 24.49 -9.82
N ILE A 124 -30.07 24.61 -11.12
CA ILE A 124 -29.41 25.78 -11.72
C ILE A 124 -30.49 26.83 -12.05
N PRO A 125 -30.43 28.05 -11.49
CA PRO A 125 -31.29 29.16 -11.92
C PRO A 125 -31.17 29.50 -13.41
N ASP A 126 -32.25 30.01 -14.01
CA ASP A 126 -32.29 30.38 -15.44
C ASP A 126 -31.52 31.69 -15.76
N ASP A 127 -31.15 32.47 -14.74
CA ASP A 127 -30.60 33.83 -14.86
C ASP A 127 -29.11 33.94 -14.47
N ILE A 128 -28.37 32.82 -14.45
CA ILE A 128 -26.93 32.84 -14.17
C ILE A 128 -26.16 33.37 -15.38
N GLY A 129 -25.30 34.38 -15.15
CA GLY A 129 -24.44 34.95 -16.19
C GLY A 129 -23.37 33.96 -16.68
N GLY A 130 -22.46 33.55 -15.80
CA GLY A 130 -21.42 32.56 -16.08
C GLY A 130 -21.42 31.40 -15.08
N VAL A 131 -20.91 30.25 -15.48
CA VAL A 131 -20.86 29.04 -14.64
C VAL A 131 -19.43 28.58 -14.41
N ILE A 132 -19.12 28.21 -13.17
CA ILE A 132 -17.92 27.46 -12.79
C ILE A 132 -18.38 26.05 -12.43
N ALA A 133 -18.28 25.14 -13.40
CA ALA A 133 -18.64 23.74 -13.27
C ALA A 133 -17.55 22.98 -12.51
N VAL A 134 -17.92 22.31 -11.41
CA VAL A 134 -17.06 21.45 -10.61
C VAL A 134 -17.57 20.02 -10.75
N GLY A 135 -16.85 19.18 -11.49
CA GLY A 135 -17.32 17.86 -11.92
C GLY A 135 -17.90 17.86 -13.33
N ASN A 136 -18.42 16.71 -13.77
CA ASN A 136 -19.01 16.52 -15.11
C ASN A 136 -20.44 17.05 -15.16
N VAL A 137 -20.59 18.38 -14.99
CA VAL A 137 -21.88 19.07 -15.01
C VAL A 137 -22.44 19.08 -16.43
N ALA A 138 -23.60 18.44 -16.62
CA ALA A 138 -24.24 18.32 -17.92
C ALA A 138 -24.48 19.69 -18.58
N GLY A 139 -24.07 19.82 -19.85
CA GLY A 139 -24.20 21.07 -20.62
C GLY A 139 -23.07 22.08 -20.40
N TYR A 140 -22.19 21.88 -19.41
CA TYR A 140 -21.08 22.79 -19.13
C TYR A 140 -19.71 22.15 -19.30
N ALA A 141 -19.54 20.89 -18.87
CA ALA A 141 -18.24 20.22 -18.86
C ALA A 141 -17.75 19.74 -20.24
N GLY A 142 -18.62 19.66 -21.26
CA GLY A 142 -18.26 19.22 -22.62
C GLY A 142 -17.44 17.91 -22.63
N ASP A 143 -16.38 17.89 -23.44
CA ASP A 143 -15.44 16.76 -23.55
C ASP A 143 -14.23 16.89 -22.60
N VAL A 144 -14.28 17.77 -21.59
CA VAL A 144 -13.10 18.08 -20.75
C VAL A 144 -12.60 16.86 -19.97
N PHE A 145 -13.53 15.96 -19.62
CA PHE A 145 -13.26 14.67 -18.97
C PHE A 145 -12.67 13.62 -19.89
N HIS A 146 -12.70 13.83 -21.21
CA HIS A 146 -12.16 12.89 -22.17
C HIS A 146 -10.64 12.75 -22.00
N GLY A 147 -10.20 11.51 -21.81
CA GLY A 147 -8.79 11.14 -21.62
C GLY A 147 -8.21 11.50 -20.24
N LEU A 148 -9.02 11.97 -19.29
CA LEU A 148 -8.56 12.10 -17.90
C LEU A 148 -8.39 10.73 -17.25
N ARG A 149 -7.26 10.51 -16.58
CA ARG A 149 -7.00 9.35 -15.73
C ARG A 149 -7.33 9.67 -14.27
N TYR A 150 -7.33 8.64 -13.42
CA TYR A 150 -7.83 8.69 -12.04
C TYR A 150 -7.43 9.93 -11.22
N ASN A 151 -6.13 10.26 -11.16
CA ASN A 151 -5.58 11.41 -10.42
C ASN A 151 -5.23 12.62 -11.29
N ASP A 152 -5.68 12.63 -12.55
CA ASP A 152 -5.50 13.77 -13.43
C ASP A 152 -6.51 14.86 -13.09
N PHE A 153 -6.18 16.10 -13.42
CA PHE A 153 -7.17 17.18 -13.46
C PHE A 153 -6.98 18.06 -14.69
N ARG A 154 -8.05 18.74 -15.07
CA ARG A 154 -8.03 19.77 -16.10
C ARG A 154 -8.97 20.91 -15.74
N VAL A 155 -8.46 22.13 -15.91
CA VAL A 155 -9.25 23.36 -15.85
C VAL A 155 -9.30 23.95 -17.24
N THR A 156 -10.50 24.09 -17.78
CA THR A 156 -10.73 24.74 -19.09
C THR A 156 -11.83 25.78 -18.96
N GLY A 157 -11.67 26.94 -19.58
CA GLY A 157 -12.76 27.89 -19.60
C GLY A 157 -12.48 29.17 -20.33
N ASP A 158 -13.55 29.92 -20.54
CA ASP A 158 -13.54 31.25 -21.13
C ASP A 158 -14.71 32.09 -20.56
N THR A 159 -15.19 33.05 -21.36
CA THR A 159 -16.33 33.89 -20.99
C THR A 159 -17.61 33.06 -21.02
N GLY A 160 -18.24 32.88 -19.86
CA GLY A 160 -19.51 32.16 -19.71
C GLY A 160 -19.39 30.77 -19.07
N CYS A 161 -18.30 30.03 -19.28
CA CYS A 161 -18.11 28.73 -18.62
C CYS A 161 -16.64 28.45 -18.26
N ILE A 162 -16.43 28.01 -17.02
CA ILE A 162 -15.17 27.46 -16.52
C ILE A 162 -15.46 26.07 -15.97
N THR A 163 -14.73 25.05 -16.41
CA THR A 163 -14.87 23.66 -15.95
C THR A 163 -13.64 23.24 -15.19
N LEU A 164 -13.84 22.69 -14.00
CA LEU A 164 -12.86 22.00 -13.18
C LEU A 164 -13.20 20.50 -13.20
N ALA A 165 -12.39 19.72 -13.93
CA ALA A 165 -12.61 18.29 -14.17
C ALA A 165 -11.54 17.44 -13.48
N ALA A 166 -11.97 16.47 -12.67
CA ALA A 166 -11.12 15.44 -12.05
C ALA A 166 -11.98 14.29 -11.48
N TYR A 167 -11.35 13.12 -11.30
CA TYR A 167 -11.98 11.91 -10.75
C TYR A 167 -11.58 11.59 -9.29
N THR A 168 -10.75 12.43 -8.66
CA THR A 168 -10.47 12.34 -7.21
C THR A 168 -10.61 13.68 -6.50
N TYR A 169 -10.97 13.63 -5.21
CA TYR A 169 -11.01 14.80 -4.34
C TYR A 169 -9.65 15.50 -4.28
N SER A 170 -8.56 14.74 -4.19
CA SER A 170 -7.19 15.28 -4.14
C SER A 170 -6.84 16.07 -5.40
N ALA A 171 -7.16 15.55 -6.58
CA ALA A 171 -6.92 16.25 -7.84
C ALA A 171 -7.78 17.52 -7.96
N LEU A 172 -9.06 17.48 -7.54
CA LEU A 172 -9.90 18.67 -7.44
C LEU A 172 -9.32 19.72 -6.49
N TRP A 173 -8.81 19.27 -5.34
CA TRP A 173 -8.22 20.15 -4.33
C TRP A 173 -7.01 20.90 -4.89
N ILE A 174 -6.05 20.19 -5.49
CA ILE A 174 -4.85 20.78 -6.10
C ILE A 174 -5.23 21.81 -7.16
N ALA A 175 -6.15 21.45 -8.05
CA ALA A 175 -6.63 22.35 -9.09
C ALA A 175 -7.31 23.61 -8.50
N SER A 176 -8.09 23.44 -7.43
CA SER A 176 -8.77 24.54 -6.76
C SER A 176 -7.80 25.54 -6.11
N GLU A 177 -6.70 25.05 -5.52
CA GLU A 177 -5.61 25.89 -4.99
C GLU A 177 -4.95 26.68 -6.10
N GLN A 178 -4.56 26.01 -7.20
CA GLN A 178 -3.91 26.68 -8.34
C GLN A 178 -4.79 27.75 -8.99
N MET A 179 -6.11 27.51 -9.09
CA MET A 179 -7.06 28.53 -9.57
C MET A 179 -7.12 29.73 -8.62
N THR A 180 -7.14 29.49 -7.31
CA THR A 180 -7.24 30.54 -6.28
C THR A 180 -5.98 31.42 -6.24
N ASP A 181 -4.81 30.80 -6.42
CA ASP A 181 -3.52 31.49 -6.52
C ASP A 181 -3.43 32.41 -7.75
N ALA A 182 -4.13 32.05 -8.83
CA ALA A 182 -4.17 32.83 -10.07
C ALA A 182 -5.13 34.04 -10.04
N LEU A 183 -5.82 34.28 -8.93
CA LEU A 183 -6.72 35.42 -8.76
C LEU A 183 -5.98 36.72 -8.42
N ALA A 184 -6.47 37.84 -8.92
CA ALA A 184 -6.03 39.17 -8.51
C ALA A 184 -7.20 40.16 -8.48
N LEU A 185 -7.09 41.19 -7.65
CA LEU A 185 -7.98 42.34 -7.67
C LEU A 185 -7.44 43.37 -8.67
N ARG A 186 -8.27 43.74 -9.67
CA ARG A 186 -7.93 44.72 -10.70
C ARG A 186 -9.06 45.73 -10.84
N GLY A 187 -8.78 47.00 -10.56
CA GLY A 187 -9.79 48.06 -10.67
C GLY A 187 -11.04 47.84 -9.82
N GLY A 188 -10.93 47.09 -8.71
CA GLY A 188 -12.08 46.70 -7.87
C GLY A 188 -12.84 45.45 -8.32
N SER A 189 -12.48 44.87 -9.47
CA SER A 189 -13.00 43.60 -9.97
C SER A 189 -12.10 42.43 -9.53
N LEU A 190 -12.70 41.29 -9.18
CA LEU A 190 -11.96 40.04 -9.03
C LEU A 190 -11.72 39.46 -10.42
N CYS A 191 -10.46 39.18 -10.75
CA CYS A 191 -10.07 38.60 -12.03
C CYS A 191 -9.26 37.33 -11.82
N ILE A 192 -9.36 36.38 -12.76
CA ILE A 192 -8.48 35.22 -12.87
C ILE A 192 -7.61 35.35 -14.11
N LYS A 193 -6.33 34.95 -14.02
CA LYS A 193 -5.48 34.85 -15.22
C LYS A 193 -6.05 33.81 -16.18
N ARG A 194 -6.14 34.15 -17.47
CA ARG A 194 -6.59 33.21 -18.50
C ARG A 194 -5.69 31.99 -18.66
N SER A 195 -4.41 32.10 -18.28
CA SER A 195 -3.51 30.93 -18.21
C SER A 195 -3.98 29.88 -17.20
N ALA A 196 -4.65 30.28 -16.12
CA ALA A 196 -5.23 29.37 -15.13
C ALA A 196 -6.51 28.68 -15.62
N LEU A 197 -7.09 29.14 -16.73
CA LEU A 197 -8.20 28.48 -17.43
C LEU A 197 -7.72 27.41 -18.41
N LYS A 198 -6.44 27.04 -18.34
CA LYS A 198 -5.80 25.99 -19.15
C LYS A 198 -4.90 25.09 -18.28
N LEU A 199 -5.16 25.02 -16.97
CA LEU A 199 -4.38 24.16 -16.07
C LEU A 199 -4.66 22.70 -16.41
N SER A 200 -3.63 21.88 -16.32
CA SER A 200 -3.75 20.43 -16.41
C SER A 200 -2.66 19.77 -15.58
N HIS A 201 -2.97 18.59 -15.07
CA HIS A 201 -2.00 17.72 -14.43
C HIS A 201 -2.24 16.30 -14.92
N ASP A 202 -1.18 15.71 -15.44
CA ASP A 202 -1.14 14.30 -15.81
C ASP A 202 -0.36 13.57 -14.71
N ALA A 203 -1.07 12.76 -13.92
CA ALA A 203 -0.43 12.01 -12.86
C ALA A 203 0.47 10.91 -13.44
N SER A 204 1.51 10.55 -12.69
CA SER A 204 2.39 9.44 -13.05
C SER A 204 1.87 8.13 -12.46
N TYR A 205 1.78 7.10 -13.30
CA TYR A 205 1.29 5.78 -12.91
C TYR A 205 2.35 4.72 -13.22
N GLN A 206 2.33 3.62 -12.48
CA GLN A 206 3.25 2.49 -12.68
C GLN A 206 3.03 1.84 -14.07
N ILE A 207 1.76 1.80 -14.50
CA ILE A 207 1.34 1.25 -15.79
C ILE A 207 0.91 2.39 -16.70
N GLY A 208 1.56 2.51 -17.86
CA GLY A 208 1.25 3.56 -18.84
C GLY A 208 -0.10 3.38 -19.54
N ALA A 209 -0.50 2.14 -19.81
CA ALA A 209 -1.80 1.77 -20.36
C ALA A 209 -2.11 0.33 -19.96
N LEU A 210 -3.36 0.04 -19.58
CA LEU A 210 -3.80 -1.29 -19.18
C LEU A 210 -4.87 -1.78 -20.15
N THR A 211 -4.71 -2.99 -20.67
CA THR A 211 -5.70 -3.64 -21.52
C THR A 211 -6.16 -4.95 -20.89
N VAL A 212 -7.45 -5.24 -20.99
CA VAL A 212 -8.10 -6.48 -20.59
C VAL A 212 -8.66 -7.13 -21.85
N GLY A 213 -8.25 -8.36 -22.16
CA GLY A 213 -8.69 -9.07 -23.37
C GLY A 213 -8.41 -8.39 -24.69
N GLY A 214 -7.46 -7.45 -24.72
CA GLY A 214 -7.09 -6.66 -25.91
C GLY A 214 -7.82 -5.31 -26.04
N SER A 215 -8.76 -4.99 -25.15
CA SER A 215 -9.41 -3.67 -25.07
C SER A 215 -8.87 -2.88 -23.87
N PRO A 216 -8.82 -1.55 -23.91
CA PRO A 216 -8.54 -0.70 -22.75
C PRO A 216 -9.34 -1.14 -21.51
N ALA A 217 -8.72 -1.13 -20.33
CA ALA A 217 -9.43 -1.46 -19.10
C ALA A 217 -10.59 -0.51 -18.82
N SER A 218 -10.46 0.75 -19.23
CA SER A 218 -11.53 1.76 -19.19
C SER A 218 -12.77 1.40 -20.02
N ASP A 219 -12.68 0.47 -20.98
CA ASP A 219 -13.84 -0.01 -21.74
C ASP A 219 -14.68 -1.03 -20.94
N TYR A 220 -14.16 -1.57 -19.83
CA TYR A 220 -14.82 -2.63 -19.06
C TYR A 220 -15.69 -2.09 -17.94
N LEU A 221 -16.85 -2.73 -17.77
CA LEU A 221 -17.74 -2.52 -16.62
C LEU A 221 -17.63 -3.68 -15.63
N VAL A 222 -17.53 -3.38 -14.33
CA VAL A 222 -17.53 -4.37 -13.25
C VAL A 222 -18.96 -4.63 -12.80
N ASP A 223 -19.39 -5.87 -12.96
CA ASP A 223 -20.72 -6.34 -12.55
C ASP A 223 -20.55 -7.29 -11.35
N CYS A 224 -21.20 -6.99 -10.23
CA CYS A 224 -21.16 -7.79 -9.01
C CYS A 224 -22.52 -7.74 -8.29
N THR A 225 -22.80 -8.66 -7.35
CA THR A 225 -23.94 -8.51 -6.43
C THR A 225 -23.50 -7.76 -5.17
N ASP A 226 -24.42 -7.42 -4.27
CA ASP A 226 -24.05 -6.80 -2.98
C ASP A 226 -23.06 -7.65 -2.18
N THR A 227 -23.10 -8.98 -2.35
CA THR A 227 -22.16 -9.92 -1.71
C THR A 227 -20.71 -9.64 -2.12
N GLU A 228 -20.46 -9.42 -3.42
CA GLU A 228 -19.12 -9.25 -3.97
C GLU A 228 -18.68 -7.78 -4.06
N LYS A 229 -19.47 -6.85 -3.51
CA LYS A 229 -19.26 -5.41 -3.67
C LYS A 229 -17.90 -4.94 -3.15
N SER A 230 -17.45 -5.47 -2.02
CA SER A 230 -16.14 -5.14 -1.46
C SER A 230 -14.99 -5.59 -2.38
N LEU A 231 -15.06 -6.83 -2.90
CA LEU A 231 -14.06 -7.36 -3.82
C LEU A 231 -14.03 -6.58 -5.15
N ALA A 232 -15.20 -6.24 -5.69
CA ALA A 232 -15.32 -5.41 -6.87
C ALA A 232 -14.74 -3.99 -6.64
N ALA A 233 -15.00 -3.39 -5.49
CA ALA A 233 -14.43 -2.09 -5.13
C ALA A 233 -12.90 -2.15 -5.03
N SER A 234 -12.34 -3.19 -4.40
CA SER A 234 -10.88 -3.41 -4.36
C SER A 234 -10.29 -3.53 -5.76
N LEU A 235 -10.87 -4.35 -6.64
CA LEU A 235 -10.41 -4.48 -8.03
C LEU A 235 -10.37 -3.12 -8.74
N ILE A 236 -11.46 -2.35 -8.64
CA ILE A 236 -11.58 -1.03 -9.28
C ILE A 236 -10.49 -0.09 -8.76
N GLU A 237 -10.28 -0.04 -7.44
CA GLU A 237 -9.29 0.84 -6.84
C GLU A 237 -7.85 0.43 -7.20
N THR A 238 -7.56 -0.87 -7.22
CA THR A 238 -6.25 -1.38 -7.65
C THR A 238 -5.97 -0.98 -9.09
N VAL A 239 -6.94 -1.13 -10.01
CA VAL A 239 -6.77 -0.72 -11.42
C VAL A 239 -6.52 0.78 -11.53
N ARG A 240 -7.32 1.60 -10.83
CA ARG A 240 -7.22 3.06 -10.85
C ARG A 240 -5.90 3.58 -10.30
N SER A 241 -5.47 3.08 -9.15
CA SER A 241 -4.23 3.53 -8.49
C SER A 241 -2.96 3.10 -9.22
N THR A 242 -2.94 1.91 -9.83
CA THR A 242 -1.76 1.38 -10.53
C THR A 242 -1.62 1.87 -11.97
N SER A 243 -2.74 2.03 -12.67
CA SER A 243 -2.77 2.30 -14.11
C SER A 243 -3.49 3.57 -14.50
N GLY A 244 -4.12 4.30 -13.58
CA GLY A 244 -4.92 5.49 -13.90
C GLY A 244 -6.17 5.23 -14.74
N GLU A 245 -6.38 4.01 -15.24
CA GLU A 245 -7.55 3.66 -16.04
C GLU A 245 -8.82 3.67 -15.19
N MET A 246 -9.89 4.22 -15.75
CA MET A 246 -11.16 4.37 -15.07
C MET A 246 -12.04 3.13 -15.28
N LEU A 247 -11.89 2.13 -14.40
CA LEU A 247 -12.83 1.01 -14.35
C LEU A 247 -14.15 1.46 -13.69
N ALA A 248 -15.28 1.16 -14.32
CA ALA A 248 -16.59 1.64 -13.88
C ALA A 248 -17.52 0.49 -13.46
N TRP A 249 -18.51 0.80 -12.63
CA TRP A 249 -19.54 -0.14 -12.23
C TRP A 249 -20.56 -0.37 -13.35
N ALA A 250 -21.01 -1.61 -13.54
CA ALA A 250 -22.13 -1.92 -14.40
C ALA A 250 -23.43 -1.34 -13.81
N LYS A 251 -24.28 -0.76 -14.67
CA LYS A 251 -25.65 -0.41 -14.29
C LYS A 251 -26.52 -1.67 -14.27
N ALA A 252 -27.50 -1.71 -13.37
CA ALA A 252 -28.36 -2.88 -13.15
C ALA A 252 -29.01 -3.45 -14.43
N ASP A 253 -29.20 -2.63 -15.47
CA ASP A 253 -29.91 -3.00 -16.70
C ASP A 253 -29.05 -2.95 -17.99
N SER A 254 -27.73 -2.72 -17.93
CA SER A 254 -26.91 -2.54 -19.14
C SER A 254 -26.36 -3.86 -19.70
N ALA A 255 -27.16 -4.62 -20.45
CA ALA A 255 -26.76 -5.95 -20.96
C ALA A 255 -25.60 -5.96 -21.99
N GLU A 256 -25.19 -4.81 -22.53
CA GLU A 256 -24.20 -4.71 -23.60
C GLU A 256 -22.85 -4.14 -23.11
N GLY A 257 -21.74 -4.64 -23.65
CA GLY A 257 -20.38 -4.10 -23.45
C GLY A 257 -19.33 -5.11 -22.99
N ASN A 258 -18.09 -4.63 -22.82
CA ASN A 258 -17.01 -5.38 -22.19
C ASN A 258 -17.27 -5.46 -20.68
N ARG A 259 -17.24 -6.66 -20.09
CA ARG A 259 -17.68 -6.86 -18.69
C ARG A 259 -16.69 -7.69 -17.89
N ILE A 260 -16.52 -7.33 -16.62
CA ILE A 260 -15.86 -8.14 -15.59
C ILE A 260 -16.93 -8.51 -14.56
N VAL A 261 -17.40 -9.75 -14.62
CA VAL A 261 -18.46 -10.29 -13.77
C VAL A 261 -17.81 -11.00 -12.58
N ILE A 262 -18.03 -10.50 -11.37
CA ILE A 262 -17.55 -11.12 -10.12
C ILE A 262 -18.73 -11.78 -9.41
N ARG A 263 -18.65 -13.08 -9.15
CA ARG A 263 -19.74 -13.84 -8.50
C ARG A 263 -19.20 -14.91 -7.56
N LYS A 264 -19.87 -15.09 -6.43
CA LYS A 264 -19.79 -16.34 -5.70
C LYS A 264 -20.57 -17.43 -6.44
N THR A 265 -19.96 -18.61 -6.59
CA THR A 265 -20.56 -19.78 -7.23
C THR A 265 -20.68 -20.91 -6.22
N ASP A 266 -21.91 -21.23 -5.83
CA ASP A 266 -22.18 -22.31 -4.87
C ASP A 266 -21.62 -23.65 -5.34
N GLY A 267 -20.89 -24.33 -4.45
CA GLY A 267 -20.25 -25.61 -4.75
C GLY A 267 -19.02 -25.50 -5.64
N LEU A 268 -18.64 -24.30 -6.10
CA LEU A 268 -17.30 -24.06 -6.61
C LEU A 268 -16.33 -24.24 -5.45
N LYS A 269 -15.36 -25.12 -5.65
CA LYS A 269 -14.20 -25.25 -4.78
C LYS A 269 -13.16 -24.35 -5.40
N GLY A 270 -12.82 -23.20 -4.80
CA GLY A 270 -11.79 -22.29 -5.32
C GLY A 270 -12.26 -21.10 -6.12
N TYR A 271 -11.35 -20.48 -6.87
CA TYR A 271 -11.69 -19.46 -7.84
C TYR A 271 -11.46 -19.92 -9.27
N LYS A 272 -12.23 -19.33 -10.18
CA LYS A 272 -12.19 -19.60 -11.62
C LYS A 272 -12.29 -18.29 -12.38
N ILE A 273 -11.36 -18.07 -13.28
CA ILE A 273 -11.42 -16.96 -14.23
C ILE A 273 -11.68 -17.55 -15.62
N ALA A 274 -12.73 -17.09 -16.28
CA ALA A 274 -13.11 -17.54 -17.61
C ALA A 274 -13.42 -16.34 -18.50
N ARG A 275 -13.15 -16.47 -19.80
CA ARG A 275 -13.53 -15.49 -20.81
C ARG A 275 -14.58 -16.08 -21.75
N SER A 276 -15.62 -15.31 -22.03
CA SER A 276 -16.62 -15.61 -23.06
C SER A 276 -16.85 -14.36 -23.90
N GLY A 277 -16.24 -14.29 -25.08
CA GLY A 277 -16.27 -13.09 -25.92
C GLY A 277 -15.61 -11.89 -25.24
N THR A 278 -16.40 -10.88 -24.91
CA THR A 278 -16.00 -9.65 -24.22
C THR A 278 -16.28 -9.67 -22.70
N GLU A 279 -16.83 -10.77 -22.18
CA GLU A 279 -17.07 -10.98 -20.74
C GLU A 279 -15.92 -11.78 -20.14
N TYR A 280 -15.32 -11.23 -19.08
CA TYR A 280 -14.54 -11.97 -18.09
C TYR A 280 -15.43 -12.31 -16.90
N ARG A 281 -15.42 -13.57 -16.49
CA ARG A 281 -16.13 -14.06 -15.32
C ARG A 281 -15.13 -14.55 -14.28
N LEU A 282 -15.17 -13.92 -13.13
CA LEU A 282 -14.35 -14.19 -11.95
C LEU A 282 -15.28 -14.81 -10.91
N GLU A 283 -15.26 -16.13 -10.86
CA GLU A 283 -16.08 -16.92 -9.95
C GLU A 283 -15.24 -17.32 -8.74
N TYR A 284 -15.82 -17.33 -7.55
CA TYR A 284 -15.17 -17.89 -6.36
C TYR A 284 -16.13 -18.74 -5.52
N GLY A 285 -15.57 -19.71 -4.81
CA GLY A 285 -16.27 -20.68 -3.98
C GLY A 285 -16.47 -20.22 -2.53
N ASP A 286 -16.73 -21.19 -1.67
CA ASP A 286 -16.69 -21.00 -0.22
C ASP A 286 -15.25 -20.95 0.32
N GLY A 287 -15.09 -20.51 1.56
CA GLY A 287 -13.81 -20.55 2.28
C GLY A 287 -12.82 -19.45 1.86
N LEU A 288 -11.60 -19.84 1.50
CA LEU A 288 -10.48 -18.96 1.14
C LEU A 288 -10.56 -18.41 -0.29
N SER A 289 -11.57 -18.82 -1.06
CA SER A 289 -11.61 -18.67 -2.52
C SER A 289 -11.73 -17.21 -2.93
N GLU A 290 -12.45 -16.41 -2.13
CA GLU A 290 -12.53 -14.96 -2.29
C GLU A 290 -11.16 -14.30 -2.07
N THR A 291 -10.47 -14.69 -0.99
CA THR A 291 -9.12 -14.18 -0.67
C THR A 291 -8.12 -14.57 -1.74
N LEU A 292 -8.14 -15.82 -2.24
CA LEU A 292 -7.27 -16.26 -3.34
C LEU A 292 -7.54 -15.50 -4.64
N LEU A 293 -8.81 -15.23 -4.96
CA LEU A 293 -9.18 -14.41 -6.11
C LEU A 293 -8.69 -12.97 -5.92
N ARG A 294 -8.90 -12.37 -4.75
CA ARG A 294 -8.40 -11.02 -4.41
C ARG A 294 -6.88 -10.94 -4.60
N LEU A 295 -6.15 -11.89 -4.02
CA LEU A 295 -4.69 -11.98 -4.12
C LEU A 295 -4.21 -12.13 -5.57
N TYR A 296 -4.90 -12.96 -6.34
CA TYR A 296 -4.60 -13.10 -7.76
C TYR A 296 -4.74 -11.75 -8.49
N LEU A 297 -5.82 -11.00 -8.22
CA LEU A 297 -6.06 -9.71 -8.85
C LEU A 297 -5.00 -8.70 -8.40
N GLU A 298 -4.83 -8.47 -7.10
CA GLU A 298 -3.87 -7.52 -6.53
C GLU A 298 -2.44 -7.77 -7.04
N ASN A 299 -1.99 -9.03 -7.01
CA ASN A 299 -0.67 -9.41 -7.52
C ASN A 299 -0.53 -9.15 -9.03
N ARG A 300 -1.53 -9.55 -9.83
CA ARG A 300 -1.49 -9.35 -11.28
C ARG A 300 -1.39 -7.87 -11.63
N PHE A 301 -2.04 -6.98 -10.90
CA PHE A 301 -1.93 -5.54 -11.13
C PHE A 301 -0.62 -4.95 -10.60
N ALA A 302 -0.14 -5.37 -9.42
CA ALA A 302 1.10 -4.86 -8.84
C ALA A 302 2.36 -5.19 -9.68
N ASN A 303 2.34 -6.28 -10.47
CA ASN A 303 3.49 -6.75 -11.23
C ASN A 303 3.52 -6.36 -12.72
N VAL A 304 2.52 -5.63 -13.23
CA VAL A 304 2.63 -5.09 -14.60
C VAL A 304 3.54 -3.86 -14.55
N THR A 305 4.76 -3.99 -15.06
CA THR A 305 5.66 -2.84 -15.29
C THR A 305 5.83 -2.62 -16.79
N GLY A 306 5.76 -1.36 -17.24
CA GLY A 306 6.07 -0.97 -18.62
C GLY A 306 5.12 -1.49 -19.70
N GLY A 307 4.02 -0.77 -19.95
CA GLY A 307 3.14 -0.98 -21.13
C GLY A 307 2.57 -2.39 -21.31
N GLY A 308 2.61 -3.20 -20.26
CA GLY A 308 2.27 -4.63 -20.32
C GLY A 308 0.78 -4.86 -20.57
N LYS A 309 0.49 -5.81 -21.46
CA LYS A 309 -0.85 -6.34 -21.72
C LYS A 309 -1.28 -7.21 -20.52
N LEU A 310 -2.36 -6.86 -19.84
CA LEU A 310 -2.93 -7.71 -18.80
C LEU A 310 -3.87 -8.73 -19.46
N GLU A 311 -3.29 -9.84 -19.90
CA GLU A 311 -4.09 -10.98 -20.33
C GLU A 311 -4.68 -11.67 -19.09
N MET A 312 -5.96 -11.39 -18.81
CA MET A 312 -6.78 -12.21 -17.89
C MET A 312 -7.17 -13.57 -18.51
N ASP A 313 -6.64 -13.88 -19.70
CA ASP A 313 -6.88 -15.11 -20.43
C ASP A 313 -6.05 -16.25 -19.84
N GLY A 314 -6.69 -16.98 -18.94
CA GLY A 314 -6.18 -18.22 -18.39
C GLY A 314 -7.24 -18.79 -17.48
N LEU A 315 -7.73 -20.00 -17.80
CA LEU A 315 -8.55 -20.76 -16.88
C LEU A 315 -7.68 -21.14 -15.68
N VAL A 316 -7.50 -20.23 -14.72
CA VAL A 316 -6.95 -20.59 -13.42
C VAL A 316 -8.13 -21.11 -12.62
N THR A 317 -8.32 -22.43 -12.65
CA THR A 317 -9.16 -23.10 -11.66
C THR A 317 -8.24 -23.41 -10.48
N VAL A 318 -8.03 -22.45 -9.58
CA VAL A 318 -7.40 -22.79 -8.29
C VAL A 318 -8.53 -23.36 -7.48
N SER A 319 -8.74 -24.69 -7.58
CA SER A 319 -9.80 -25.30 -6.82
C SER A 319 -9.39 -25.40 -5.36
N GLU A 320 -10.04 -24.66 -4.47
CA GLU A 320 -9.92 -24.82 -3.03
C GLU A 320 -10.44 -26.21 -2.66
N ARG A 321 -9.57 -27.18 -2.78
CA ARG A 321 -9.81 -28.50 -2.22
C ARG A 321 -9.66 -28.35 -0.71
N SER A 322 -10.40 -29.18 0.02
CA SER A 322 -10.18 -29.52 1.43
C SER A 322 -8.71 -29.76 1.82
N ASP A 323 -7.83 -29.90 0.84
CA ASP A 323 -6.45 -30.31 0.95
C ASP A 323 -5.47 -29.12 0.82
N GLU A 324 -5.95 -27.91 0.52
CA GLU A 324 -5.12 -26.71 0.53
C GLU A 324 -4.83 -26.25 1.96
N ARG A 325 -3.60 -25.77 2.14
CA ARG A 325 -3.10 -25.17 3.38
C ARG A 325 -2.43 -23.84 3.07
N ILE A 326 -2.55 -22.89 3.98
CA ILE A 326 -1.84 -21.61 3.95
C ILE A 326 -0.88 -21.51 5.13
N ILE A 327 0.34 -21.08 4.89
CA ILE A 327 1.29 -20.68 5.93
C ILE A 327 1.76 -19.26 5.68
N ILE A 328 1.87 -18.47 6.75
CA ILE A 328 2.40 -17.10 6.70
C ILE A 328 3.62 -17.03 7.61
N THR A 329 4.71 -16.42 7.12
CA THR A 329 5.84 -16.00 7.96
C THR A 329 5.97 -14.48 7.95
N LEU A 330 6.22 -13.89 9.12
CA LEU A 330 6.32 -12.45 9.30
C LEU A 330 7.19 -12.09 10.51
N ASN A 331 8.27 -11.35 10.29
CA ASN A 331 8.93 -10.62 11.36
C ASN A 331 8.05 -9.41 11.72
N VAL A 332 7.61 -9.30 12.98
CA VAL A 332 6.65 -8.27 13.40
C VAL A 332 7.31 -6.98 13.86
N LEU A 333 8.65 -6.89 13.82
CA LEU A 333 9.44 -5.79 14.36
C LEU A 333 9.19 -5.60 15.86
N ASP A 334 10.17 -6.00 16.66
CA ASP A 334 10.10 -5.90 18.11
C ASP A 334 9.92 -4.44 18.61
N VAL A 335 9.48 -4.26 19.87
CA VAL A 335 9.16 -2.92 20.43
C VAL A 335 9.93 -2.58 21.70
N TRP A 336 10.86 -3.45 22.10
CA TRP A 336 11.52 -3.35 23.40
C TRP A 336 12.50 -2.22 23.53
N GLN A 337 13.11 -1.78 22.43
CA GLN A 337 14.15 -0.75 22.48
C GLN A 337 13.62 0.59 23.06
N ASN A 338 12.30 0.74 23.17
CA ASN A 338 11.64 1.97 23.61
C ASN A 338 10.60 1.81 24.75
N ASN A 339 10.55 0.67 25.45
CA ASN A 339 9.43 0.33 26.35
C ASN A 339 8.05 0.53 25.68
N ALA A 340 7.99 0.32 24.36
CA ALA A 340 6.81 0.64 23.58
C ALA A 340 5.83 -0.55 23.57
N THR A 341 4.55 -0.24 23.45
CA THR A 341 3.54 -1.21 23.05
C THR A 341 3.53 -1.33 21.53
N PRO A 342 3.15 -2.49 20.95
CA PRO A 342 2.99 -2.61 19.50
C PRO A 342 1.99 -1.61 18.90
N GLY A 343 1.04 -1.10 19.68
CA GLY A 343 0.13 -0.04 19.26
C GLY A 343 -0.82 -0.55 18.19
N ALA A 344 -1.10 0.22 17.14
CA ALA A 344 -1.98 -0.25 16.06
C ALA A 344 -1.34 -1.33 15.16
N ARG A 345 -0.04 -1.64 15.32
CA ARG A 345 0.66 -2.57 14.42
C ARG A 345 0.17 -4.00 14.59
N ASP A 346 -0.08 -4.43 15.82
CA ASP A 346 -0.56 -5.78 16.09
C ASP A 346 -2.04 -5.97 15.73
N ASP A 347 -2.87 -4.91 15.78
CA ASP A 347 -4.23 -4.88 15.21
C ASP A 347 -4.23 -5.14 13.71
N LEU A 348 -3.33 -4.49 12.96
CA LEU A 348 -3.21 -4.66 11.51
C LEU A 348 -2.77 -6.07 11.14
N VAL A 349 -1.80 -6.63 11.87
CA VAL A 349 -1.37 -8.02 11.67
C VAL A 349 -2.51 -8.98 12.03
N ALA A 350 -3.24 -8.75 13.13
CA ALA A 350 -4.39 -9.57 13.50
C ALA A 350 -5.47 -9.56 12.42
N ALA A 351 -5.82 -8.38 11.89
CA ALA A 351 -6.79 -8.24 10.81
C ALA A 351 -6.36 -9.01 9.56
N MET A 352 -5.07 -8.98 9.22
CA MET A 352 -4.51 -9.78 8.11
C MET A 352 -4.65 -11.28 8.39
N LEU A 353 -4.24 -11.76 9.57
CA LEU A 353 -4.40 -13.19 9.92
C LEU A 353 -5.86 -13.64 9.89
N LEU A 354 -6.80 -12.81 10.36
CA LEU A 354 -8.23 -13.11 10.33
C LEU A 354 -8.83 -13.04 8.90
N SER A 355 -8.19 -12.33 7.98
CA SER A 355 -8.62 -12.23 6.57
C SER A 355 -8.07 -13.37 5.70
N TYR A 356 -6.86 -13.83 5.99
CA TYR A 356 -6.20 -14.92 5.25
C TYR A 356 -6.44 -16.29 5.88
N LEU A 357 -6.80 -16.32 7.16
CA LEU A 357 -7.05 -17.54 7.95
C LEU A 357 -5.99 -18.64 7.73
N PRO A 358 -4.68 -18.34 7.77
CA PRO A 358 -3.64 -19.33 7.55
C PRO A 358 -3.73 -20.51 8.51
N ASP A 359 -3.32 -21.69 8.08
CA ASP A 359 -3.24 -22.88 8.92
C ASP A 359 -2.12 -22.77 9.95
N PHE A 360 -1.00 -22.17 9.54
CA PHE A 360 0.18 -21.95 10.36
C PHE A 360 0.68 -20.51 10.21
N VAL A 361 1.09 -19.90 11.34
CA VAL A 361 1.67 -18.56 11.36
C VAL A 361 3.00 -18.62 12.09
N CYS A 362 4.06 -18.18 11.44
CA CYS A 362 5.41 -18.13 11.97
C CYS A 362 5.78 -16.66 12.17
N LEU A 363 5.79 -16.20 13.43
CA LEU A 363 6.15 -14.81 13.74
C LEU A 363 7.60 -14.76 14.20
N GLN A 364 8.35 -13.72 13.84
CA GLN A 364 9.68 -13.44 14.40
C GLN A 364 9.65 -12.10 15.13
N GLU A 365 10.59 -11.89 16.06
CA GLU A 365 10.66 -10.68 16.90
C GLU A 365 9.39 -10.45 17.76
N PHE A 366 8.64 -11.52 18.03
CA PHE A 366 7.42 -11.49 18.81
C PHE A 366 7.73 -11.47 20.31
N ASP A 367 8.14 -10.30 20.77
CA ASP A 367 8.65 -10.11 22.12
C ASP A 367 7.56 -10.14 23.21
N VAL A 368 7.95 -9.95 24.47
CA VAL A 368 7.01 -10.02 25.61
C VAL A 368 5.91 -8.93 25.55
N SER A 369 6.19 -7.81 24.87
CA SER A 369 5.28 -6.67 24.80
C SER A 369 4.09 -7.01 23.93
N TYR A 370 4.32 -7.70 22.80
CA TYR A 370 3.24 -8.27 21.99
C TYR A 370 2.38 -9.26 22.77
N ARG A 371 3.00 -10.11 23.60
CA ARG A 371 2.27 -11.08 24.42
C ARG A 371 1.38 -10.46 25.49
N LYS A 372 1.81 -9.31 26.03
CA LYS A 372 1.12 -8.60 27.11
C LYS A 372 0.16 -7.52 26.61
N ALA A 373 0.13 -7.23 25.31
CA ALA A 373 -0.74 -6.23 24.72
C ALA A 373 -2.21 -6.67 24.86
N ALA A 374 -2.94 -5.99 25.76
CA ALA A 374 -4.35 -6.26 25.97
C ALA A 374 -5.16 -5.85 24.73
N GLY A 375 -5.94 -6.78 24.20
CA GLY A 375 -6.65 -6.59 22.94
C GLY A 375 -5.74 -6.65 21.70
N GLY A 376 -4.46 -7.01 21.85
CA GLY A 376 -3.50 -7.13 20.76
C GLY A 376 -3.66 -8.42 19.94
N LEU A 377 -2.62 -8.76 19.17
CA LEU A 377 -2.68 -9.86 18.19
C LEU A 377 -3.16 -11.19 18.76
N LEU A 378 -2.59 -11.65 19.89
CA LEU A 378 -3.00 -12.93 20.48
C LEU A 378 -4.44 -12.86 21.02
N ASP A 379 -4.84 -11.73 21.60
CA ASP A 379 -6.19 -11.56 22.14
C ASP A 379 -7.27 -11.56 21.05
N GLN A 380 -6.97 -10.96 19.88
CA GLN A 380 -7.90 -10.92 18.75
C GLN A 380 -8.00 -12.25 18.00
N THR A 381 -6.92 -13.04 18.00
CA THR A 381 -6.84 -14.28 17.21
C THR A 381 -7.04 -15.56 18.02
N LYS A 382 -7.03 -15.48 19.37
CA LYS A 382 -7.10 -16.66 20.26
C LYS A 382 -8.30 -17.56 20.08
N ASP A 383 -9.42 -17.07 19.54
CA ASP A 383 -10.61 -17.90 19.30
C ASP A 383 -10.40 -18.88 18.15
N ILE A 384 -9.50 -18.56 17.22
CA ILE A 384 -9.18 -19.35 16.03
C ILE A 384 -7.83 -20.06 16.18
N TYR A 385 -6.84 -19.38 16.76
CA TYR A 385 -5.47 -19.84 16.81
C TYR A 385 -5.08 -20.36 18.19
N GLY A 386 -4.35 -21.48 18.18
CA GLY A 386 -3.55 -21.94 19.31
C GLY A 386 -2.10 -21.55 19.08
N GLU A 387 -1.37 -21.32 20.17
CA GLU A 387 0.08 -21.14 20.13
C GLU A 387 0.79 -22.44 20.51
N VAL A 388 1.86 -22.79 19.80
CA VAL A 388 2.71 -23.92 20.15
C VAL A 388 3.36 -23.68 21.50
N THR A 389 3.17 -24.61 22.44
CA THR A 389 3.84 -24.63 23.75
C THR A 389 5.02 -25.58 23.71
N VAL A 390 6.14 -25.21 24.32
CA VAL A 390 7.30 -26.10 24.49
C VAL A 390 7.45 -26.46 25.95
N GLU A 391 7.57 -27.76 26.24
CA GLU A 391 7.67 -28.25 27.62
C GLU A 391 8.91 -27.66 28.32
N GLY A 392 8.71 -27.17 29.55
CA GLY A 392 9.77 -26.58 30.37
C GLY A 392 10.20 -25.16 29.95
N VAL A 393 9.60 -24.57 28.91
CA VAL A 393 9.94 -23.23 28.43
C VAL A 393 8.76 -22.29 28.64
N SER A 394 9.01 -21.15 29.28
CA SER A 394 8.02 -20.07 29.39
C SER A 394 7.70 -19.50 28.02
N GLN A 395 6.43 -19.29 27.70
CA GLN A 395 6.00 -18.65 26.45
C GLN A 395 6.65 -17.27 26.25
N ASN A 396 6.88 -16.52 27.33
CA ASN A 396 7.57 -15.22 27.26
C ASN A 396 9.03 -15.31 26.77
N ASN A 397 9.61 -16.51 26.73
CA ASN A 397 10.96 -16.77 26.25
C ASN A 397 10.96 -17.40 24.83
N ILE A 398 9.80 -17.48 24.19
CA ILE A 398 9.62 -17.93 22.80
C ILE A 398 9.29 -16.69 21.97
N TRP A 399 10.25 -16.14 21.23
CA TRP A 399 10.01 -14.92 20.42
C TRP A 399 9.86 -15.20 18.93
N ASN A 400 9.97 -16.47 18.55
CA ASN A 400 9.66 -16.94 17.22
C ASN A 400 8.47 -17.91 17.27
N PRO A 401 7.29 -17.50 17.78
CA PRO A 401 6.20 -18.42 18.03
C PRO A 401 5.62 -18.99 16.73
N ILE A 402 5.00 -20.16 16.86
CA ILE A 402 4.19 -20.76 15.82
C ILE A 402 2.74 -20.76 16.31
N LEU A 403 1.86 -20.08 15.58
CA LEU A 403 0.41 -20.18 15.76
C LEU A 403 -0.16 -21.19 14.78
N TYR A 404 -1.23 -21.89 15.17
CA TYR A 404 -1.90 -22.87 14.32
C TYR A 404 -3.42 -22.82 14.49
N ARG A 405 -4.16 -23.18 13.43
CA ARG A 405 -5.63 -23.34 13.48
C ARG A 405 -6.03 -24.45 14.44
N LYS A 406 -6.46 -24.11 15.66
CA LYS A 406 -6.68 -25.11 16.73
C LYS A 406 -7.89 -26.01 16.47
N ASP A 407 -8.83 -25.52 15.66
CA ASP A 407 -9.98 -26.27 15.15
C ASP A 407 -9.56 -27.35 14.14
N ARG A 408 -8.49 -27.14 13.37
CA ARG A 408 -8.00 -28.07 12.35
C ARG A 408 -6.83 -28.93 12.82
N TYR A 409 -5.96 -28.44 13.69
CA TYR A 409 -4.73 -29.14 14.07
C TYR A 409 -4.64 -29.44 15.57
N ALA A 410 -3.90 -30.51 15.88
CA ALA A 410 -3.43 -30.84 17.21
C ALA A 410 -1.90 -30.90 17.23
N VAL A 411 -1.26 -30.33 18.24
CA VAL A 411 0.19 -30.49 18.46
C VAL A 411 0.44 -31.93 18.94
N VAL A 412 1.33 -32.63 18.24
CA VAL A 412 1.80 -33.99 18.57
C VAL A 412 3.07 -33.93 19.40
N GLU A 413 4.02 -33.11 18.94
CA GLU A 413 5.30 -32.89 19.59
C GLU A 413 5.74 -31.47 19.27
N SER A 414 6.48 -30.85 20.18
CA SER A 414 7.09 -29.55 19.96
C SER A 414 8.42 -29.47 20.69
N GLY A 415 9.28 -28.58 20.22
CA GLY A 415 10.56 -28.34 20.84
C GLY A 415 11.15 -27.02 20.41
N TYR A 416 12.34 -26.77 20.93
CA TYR A 416 13.13 -25.62 20.54
C TYR A 416 14.62 -25.98 20.50
N LEU A 417 15.39 -25.16 19.80
CA LEU A 417 16.83 -25.17 19.79
C LEU A 417 17.33 -23.74 20.02
N ASP A 418 18.20 -23.58 21.00
CA ASP A 418 18.91 -22.33 21.26
C ASP A 418 20.09 -22.21 20.29
N LEU A 419 20.02 -21.27 19.35
CA LEU A 419 21.03 -21.10 18.31
C LEU A 419 22.29 -20.42 18.83
N VAL A 420 22.20 -19.68 19.93
CA VAL A 420 23.37 -19.10 20.61
C VAL A 420 24.24 -20.23 21.15
N THR A 421 23.62 -21.18 21.83
CA THR A 421 24.32 -22.33 22.41
C THR A 421 24.76 -23.33 21.33
N ALA A 422 23.90 -23.62 20.35
CA ALA A 422 24.16 -24.64 19.35
C ALA A 422 25.12 -24.21 18.23
N ALA A 423 25.12 -22.92 17.89
CA ALA A 423 25.83 -22.41 16.71
C ALA A 423 26.66 -21.14 16.97
N GLY A 424 26.67 -20.63 18.20
CA GLY A 424 27.34 -19.36 18.51
C GLY A 424 26.64 -18.15 17.91
N ALA A 425 25.34 -18.25 17.60
CA ALA A 425 24.57 -17.15 17.01
C ALA A 425 24.64 -15.90 17.90
N VAL A 426 24.78 -14.73 17.26
CA VAL A 426 24.93 -13.47 18.01
C VAL A 426 23.59 -13.00 18.58
N GLU A 427 23.57 -12.86 19.90
CA GLU A 427 22.42 -12.38 20.66
C GLU A 427 22.54 -10.90 21.06
N SER A 428 21.41 -10.21 21.15
CA SER A 428 21.34 -8.93 21.86
C SER A 428 21.26 -9.21 23.36
N THR A 429 22.31 -8.84 24.09
CA THR A 429 22.53 -9.26 25.50
C THR A 429 21.82 -8.37 26.53
N THR A 430 20.91 -7.49 26.12
CA THR A 430 20.20 -6.61 27.06
C THR A 430 18.77 -6.35 26.58
N TYR A 431 17.79 -6.85 27.33
CA TYR A 431 16.37 -6.68 27.03
C TYR A 431 15.53 -6.44 28.32
N PRO A 432 14.88 -5.28 28.49
CA PRO A 432 14.22 -4.93 29.76
C PRO A 432 12.93 -5.71 30.09
N GLY A 433 12.38 -6.50 29.16
CA GLY A 433 11.10 -7.22 29.36
C GLY A 433 11.17 -8.74 29.61
N ALA A 434 12.33 -9.37 29.42
CA ALA A 434 12.53 -10.80 29.59
C ALA A 434 12.82 -11.12 31.06
N ALA A 435 12.48 -12.34 31.50
CA ALA A 435 12.64 -12.73 32.90
C ALA A 435 14.10 -12.69 33.39
N ASP A 436 15.06 -12.79 32.48
CA ASP A 436 16.51 -12.83 32.70
C ASP A 436 17.26 -11.66 32.05
N HIS A 437 16.54 -10.70 31.47
CA HIS A 437 17.08 -9.59 30.69
C HIS A 437 17.88 -9.95 29.43
N ILE A 438 17.73 -11.17 28.93
CA ILE A 438 18.38 -11.65 27.71
C ILE A 438 17.33 -11.69 26.59
N SER A 439 17.75 -11.38 25.35
CA SER A 439 16.88 -11.61 24.19
C SER A 439 16.53 -13.11 24.07
N SER A 440 15.56 -13.45 23.23
CA SER A 440 15.23 -14.85 22.95
C SER A 440 14.85 -15.09 21.49
N PHE A 441 15.17 -14.15 20.59
CA PHE A 441 14.88 -14.31 19.16
C PHE A 441 15.87 -15.23 18.43
N ARG A 442 17.03 -15.60 19.00
CA ARG A 442 17.98 -16.55 18.38
C ARG A 442 17.64 -18.01 18.72
N LYS A 443 16.42 -18.41 18.42
CA LYS A 443 15.90 -19.76 18.67
C LYS A 443 15.19 -20.31 17.45
N LEU A 444 15.36 -21.60 17.19
CA LEU A 444 14.45 -22.36 16.34
C LEU A 444 13.35 -22.93 17.24
N VAL A 445 12.09 -22.67 16.91
CA VAL A 445 10.92 -23.31 17.52
C VAL A 445 10.34 -24.25 16.49
N TRP A 446 9.90 -25.43 16.88
CA TRP A 446 9.29 -26.38 15.95
C TRP A 446 8.13 -27.14 16.58
N ALA A 447 7.19 -27.56 15.74
CA ALA A 447 6.08 -28.42 16.13
C ALA A 447 5.74 -29.42 15.03
N VAL A 448 5.45 -30.65 15.45
CA VAL A 448 4.74 -31.65 14.65
C VAL A 448 3.26 -31.50 14.94
N LEU A 449 2.50 -31.13 13.93
CA LEU A 449 1.06 -30.86 13.98
C LEU A 449 0.32 -31.93 13.19
N ARG A 450 -0.78 -32.45 13.76
CA ARG A 450 -1.65 -33.43 13.12
C ARG A 450 -2.94 -32.75 12.69
N ASP A 451 -3.24 -32.81 11.40
CA ASP A 451 -4.54 -32.42 10.85
C ASP A 451 -5.60 -33.39 11.39
N ARG A 452 -6.63 -32.84 12.02
CA ARG A 452 -7.71 -33.60 12.68
C ARG A 452 -8.63 -34.27 11.66
N SER A 453 -8.66 -33.78 10.42
CA SER A 453 -9.55 -34.28 9.38
C SER A 453 -9.07 -35.58 8.74
N ASP A 454 -7.78 -35.65 8.42
CA ASP A 454 -7.17 -36.76 7.65
C ASP A 454 -6.02 -37.46 8.38
N GLY A 455 -5.57 -36.93 9.53
CA GLY A 455 -4.45 -37.46 10.31
C GLY A 455 -3.06 -37.11 9.74
N SER A 456 -2.98 -36.32 8.66
CA SER A 456 -1.73 -35.87 8.05
C SER A 456 -0.85 -35.11 9.05
N LEU A 457 0.45 -35.31 8.96
CA LEU A 457 1.44 -34.67 9.82
C LEU A 457 2.19 -33.55 9.09
N TYR A 458 2.43 -32.47 9.83
CA TYR A 458 3.15 -31.28 9.41
C TYR A 458 4.21 -30.93 10.45
N LEU A 459 5.48 -30.92 10.07
CA LEU A 459 6.57 -30.34 10.85
C LEU A 459 6.72 -28.89 10.41
N VAL A 460 6.38 -27.96 11.30
CA VAL A 460 6.58 -26.53 11.09
C VAL A 460 7.71 -26.07 11.98
N GLY A 461 8.76 -25.50 11.39
CA GLY A 461 9.87 -24.84 12.08
C GLY A 461 9.83 -23.34 11.84
N ASN A 462 10.21 -22.56 12.85
CA ASN A 462 10.30 -21.11 12.79
C ASN A 462 11.56 -20.61 13.52
N PHE A 463 12.35 -19.74 12.90
CA PHE A 463 13.55 -19.17 13.50
C PHE A 463 13.84 -17.75 13.02
N HIS A 464 14.82 -17.11 13.64
CA HIS A 464 15.34 -15.82 13.24
C HIS A 464 16.89 -15.83 13.37
N ALA A 465 17.58 -15.89 12.23
CA ALA A 465 19.05 -16.02 12.17
C ALA A 465 19.79 -14.75 12.60
N SER A 466 21.08 -14.87 12.89
CA SER A 466 21.88 -13.73 13.36
C SER A 466 22.10 -12.62 12.32
N VAL A 467 22.06 -11.35 12.77
CA VAL A 467 22.28 -10.14 11.95
C VAL A 467 23.76 -9.72 11.81
N LYS A 468 24.64 -10.18 12.71
CA LYS A 468 25.93 -9.50 13.01
C LYS A 468 27.18 -10.19 12.44
N SER A 469 27.10 -11.44 11.99
CA SER A 469 28.20 -12.07 11.23
C SER A 469 27.74 -13.26 10.42
N LEU A 470 27.93 -13.19 9.10
CA LEU A 470 27.80 -14.34 8.19
C LEU A 470 28.65 -15.54 8.63
N ASP A 471 29.70 -15.30 9.43
CA ASP A 471 30.57 -16.35 9.97
C ASP A 471 29.83 -17.42 10.79
N THR A 472 28.71 -17.06 11.43
CA THR A 472 27.91 -18.01 12.24
C THR A 472 26.82 -18.71 11.43
N HIS A 473 26.45 -18.18 10.26
CA HIS A 473 25.36 -18.70 9.44
C HIS A 473 25.54 -20.16 8.99
N PRO A 474 26.74 -20.63 8.60
CA PRO A 474 26.94 -22.06 8.28
C PRO A 474 26.71 -22.99 9.47
N ALA A 475 27.08 -22.56 10.68
CA ALA A 475 26.86 -23.31 11.91
C ALA A 475 25.37 -23.31 12.28
N GLU A 476 24.69 -22.15 12.18
CA GLU A 476 23.25 -22.02 12.39
C GLU A 476 22.47 -22.92 11.43
N ALA A 477 22.75 -22.85 10.12
CA ALA A 477 22.12 -23.68 9.10
C ALA A 477 22.35 -25.17 9.34
N THR A 478 23.52 -25.57 9.84
CA THR A 478 23.80 -26.97 10.21
C THR A 478 22.95 -27.39 11.41
N ALA A 479 22.94 -26.63 12.49
CA ALA A 479 22.17 -26.95 13.68
C ALA A 479 20.65 -26.99 13.41
N ILE A 480 20.15 -26.06 12.59
CA ILE A 480 18.75 -26.03 12.13
C ILE A 480 18.44 -27.26 11.27
N SER A 481 19.25 -27.54 10.26
CA SER A 481 19.05 -28.68 9.36
C SER A 481 19.05 -30.01 10.11
N ASP A 482 20.05 -30.24 10.96
CA ASP A 482 20.19 -31.49 11.71
C ASP A 482 19.00 -31.70 12.64
N THR A 483 18.51 -30.62 13.27
CA THR A 483 17.32 -30.66 14.12
C THR A 483 16.07 -30.96 13.31
N VAL A 484 15.78 -30.18 12.26
CA VAL A 484 14.55 -30.32 11.47
C VAL A 484 14.50 -31.67 10.74
N GLN A 485 15.60 -32.09 10.10
CA GLN A 485 15.69 -33.39 9.44
C GLN A 485 15.63 -34.54 10.45
N GLY A 486 16.26 -34.40 11.62
CA GLY A 486 16.17 -35.38 12.70
C GLY A 486 14.75 -35.57 13.21
N VAL A 487 13.99 -34.47 13.38
CA VAL A 487 12.56 -34.54 13.72
C VAL A 487 11.76 -35.17 12.59
N ALA A 488 11.94 -34.71 11.35
CA ALA A 488 11.23 -35.22 10.18
C ALA A 488 11.42 -36.73 10.00
N ALA A 489 12.63 -37.25 10.23
CA ALA A 489 12.94 -38.67 10.12
C ALA A 489 12.18 -39.56 11.12
N ARG A 490 11.65 -39.00 12.22
CA ARG A 490 10.81 -39.73 13.18
C ARG A 490 9.36 -39.89 12.71
N TYR A 491 8.94 -39.14 11.70
CA TYR A 491 7.55 -39.06 11.24
C TYR A 491 7.46 -39.28 9.73
N GLU A 492 7.28 -40.54 9.33
CA GLU A 492 7.12 -40.91 7.92
C GLU A 492 5.95 -40.15 7.25
N GLY A 493 6.20 -39.61 6.05
CA GLY A 493 5.20 -38.87 5.27
C GLY A 493 4.80 -37.51 5.87
N CYS A 494 5.56 -37.01 6.85
CA CYS A 494 5.37 -35.67 7.42
C CYS A 494 5.81 -34.58 6.44
N VAL A 495 4.91 -33.65 6.15
CA VAL A 495 5.22 -32.45 5.38
C VAL A 495 6.09 -31.54 6.23
N THR A 496 7.25 -31.12 5.72
CA THR A 496 8.13 -30.21 6.47
C THR A 496 8.13 -28.82 5.85
N LEU A 497 7.90 -27.81 6.69
CA LEU A 497 7.93 -26.39 6.37
C LEU A 497 8.87 -25.69 7.36
N LEU A 498 9.83 -24.93 6.85
CA LEU A 498 10.77 -24.15 7.65
C LEU A 498 10.66 -22.68 7.27
N CYS A 499 10.13 -21.89 8.18
CA CYS A 499 9.90 -20.46 8.04
C CYS A 499 10.89 -19.66 8.87
N GLY A 500 11.02 -18.38 8.57
CA GLY A 500 11.80 -17.48 9.40
C GLY A 500 12.28 -16.24 8.67
N ASP A 501 12.90 -15.37 9.45
CA ASP A 501 13.80 -14.32 9.01
C ASP A 501 15.23 -14.90 9.00
N TYR A 502 15.78 -15.05 7.80
CA TYR A 502 17.08 -15.70 7.60
C TYR A 502 18.23 -14.69 7.73
N ASN A 503 17.95 -13.39 7.83
CA ASN A 503 18.95 -12.31 7.82
C ASN A 503 20.01 -12.44 6.73
N SER A 504 19.68 -13.15 5.66
CA SER A 504 20.61 -13.46 4.59
C SER A 504 19.85 -13.48 3.28
N ARG A 505 20.36 -12.75 2.30
CA ARG A 505 19.74 -12.72 0.97
C ARG A 505 19.99 -14.04 0.28
N ARG A 506 19.14 -14.36 -0.68
CA ARG A 506 19.29 -15.58 -1.49
C ARG A 506 20.60 -15.65 -2.30
N THR A 507 21.20 -14.51 -2.60
CA THR A 507 22.49 -14.40 -3.32
C THR A 507 23.69 -14.25 -2.39
N GLU A 508 23.49 -14.26 -1.07
CA GLU A 508 24.54 -14.01 -0.09
C GLU A 508 25.33 -15.29 0.19
N ALA A 509 26.59 -15.31 -0.24
CA ALA A 509 27.48 -16.43 -0.02
C ALA A 509 27.74 -16.64 1.48
N GLY A 510 27.59 -17.87 1.95
CA GLY A 510 27.68 -18.22 3.36
C GLY A 510 26.40 -17.97 4.16
N GLY A 511 25.38 -17.33 3.57
CA GLY A 511 24.11 -17.03 4.22
C GLY A 511 23.31 -18.28 4.60
N VAL A 512 22.52 -18.21 5.69
CA VAL A 512 21.73 -19.35 6.20
C VAL A 512 20.87 -19.99 5.11
N LEU A 513 20.25 -19.18 4.24
CA LEU A 513 19.41 -19.70 3.15
C LEU A 513 20.19 -20.56 2.16
N GLU A 514 21.34 -20.08 1.70
CA GLU A 514 22.21 -20.82 0.77
C GLU A 514 22.61 -22.17 1.37
N GLN A 515 23.03 -22.15 2.64
CA GLN A 515 23.50 -23.33 3.36
C GLN A 515 22.38 -24.35 3.59
N LEU A 516 21.16 -23.92 3.92
CA LEU A 516 20.00 -24.82 4.04
C LEU A 516 19.60 -25.41 2.68
N ARG A 517 19.66 -24.64 1.59
CA ARG A 517 19.41 -25.16 0.24
C ARG A 517 20.42 -26.24 -0.15
N ALA A 518 21.69 -26.05 0.19
CA ALA A 518 22.74 -27.06 -0.02
C ALA A 518 22.50 -28.35 0.79
N LYS A 519 21.75 -28.27 1.90
CA LYS A 519 21.37 -29.40 2.76
C LYS A 519 20.03 -30.07 2.36
N GLY A 520 19.47 -29.70 1.22
CA GLY A 520 18.30 -30.35 0.63
C GLY A 520 16.96 -29.66 0.90
N PHE A 521 16.95 -28.48 1.51
CA PHE A 521 15.74 -27.68 1.60
C PHE A 521 15.45 -26.97 0.27
N ALA A 522 14.22 -27.10 -0.24
CA ALA A 522 13.76 -26.38 -1.41
C ALA A 522 13.09 -25.06 -1.00
N ASP A 523 13.46 -23.97 -1.69
CA ASP A 523 12.78 -22.68 -1.57
C ASP A 523 11.44 -22.74 -2.30
N THR A 524 10.34 -22.62 -1.56
CA THR A 524 8.98 -22.80 -2.12
C THR A 524 8.63 -21.71 -3.14
N TYR A 525 9.32 -20.56 -3.12
CA TYR A 525 9.21 -19.56 -4.17
C TYR A 525 9.57 -20.12 -5.56
N ASP A 526 10.59 -20.97 -5.65
CA ASP A 526 11.08 -21.50 -6.92
C ASP A 526 10.06 -22.43 -7.60
N THR A 527 9.27 -23.12 -6.79
CA THR A 527 8.34 -24.16 -7.24
C THR A 527 6.88 -23.73 -7.24
N ALA A 528 6.54 -22.58 -6.63
CA ALA A 528 5.20 -22.03 -6.67
C ALA A 528 4.73 -21.70 -8.09
N LYS A 529 3.50 -22.11 -8.42
CA LYS A 529 2.87 -21.86 -9.74
C LYS A 529 2.58 -20.39 -9.97
N VAL A 530 2.17 -19.68 -8.91
CA VAL A 530 1.92 -18.23 -8.92
C VAL A 530 2.81 -17.57 -7.87
N ARG A 531 3.48 -16.48 -8.24
CA ARG A 531 4.33 -15.70 -7.33
C ARG A 531 4.48 -14.25 -7.75
N ASN A 532 4.77 -13.35 -6.80
CA ASN A 532 5.23 -11.99 -7.07
C ASN A 532 6.73 -11.85 -6.79
N ASP A 533 7.39 -10.87 -7.40
CA ASP A 533 8.84 -10.68 -7.26
C ASP A 533 9.13 -9.42 -6.45
N SER A 534 9.23 -9.56 -5.13
CA SER A 534 9.44 -8.44 -4.20
C SER A 534 10.40 -8.83 -3.08
N GLY A 535 11.21 -7.87 -2.62
CA GLY A 535 11.96 -8.00 -1.37
C GLY A 535 11.03 -8.12 -0.16
N THR A 536 11.52 -8.70 0.93
CA THR A 536 10.70 -8.95 2.13
C THR A 536 10.99 -7.99 3.28
N TRP A 537 12.00 -7.14 3.14
CA TRP A 537 12.38 -6.12 4.12
C TRP A 537 12.30 -4.73 3.50
N HIS A 538 11.99 -3.73 4.33
CA HIS A 538 11.91 -2.34 3.94
C HIS A 538 12.12 -1.41 5.13
N GLU A 539 12.35 -0.12 4.87
CA GLU A 539 12.18 0.86 5.94
C GLU A 539 10.69 0.97 6.31
N LEU A 540 10.38 1.06 7.61
CA LEU A 540 8.99 1.12 8.09
C LEU A 540 8.17 2.20 7.36
N GLY A 541 7.01 1.80 6.84
CA GLY A 541 6.10 2.64 6.06
C GLY A 541 6.48 2.85 4.59
N LYS A 542 7.58 2.25 4.11
CA LYS A 542 8.00 2.30 2.70
C LYS A 542 7.82 0.95 2.02
N ALA A 543 7.70 0.96 0.70
CA ALA A 543 7.72 -0.27 -0.09
C ALA A 543 9.11 -0.94 -0.03
N PRO A 544 9.18 -2.28 -0.09
CA PRO A 544 10.45 -3.00 -0.17
C PRO A 544 11.21 -2.69 -1.45
N ASP A 545 12.54 -2.69 -1.32
CA ASP A 545 13.43 -2.52 -2.44
C ASP A 545 13.73 -3.86 -3.13
N GLY A 546 14.08 -3.76 -4.41
CA GLY A 546 14.55 -4.89 -5.19
C GLY A 546 13.53 -6.02 -5.38
N SER A 547 14.06 -7.18 -5.76
CA SER A 547 13.28 -8.38 -6.09
C SER A 547 13.46 -9.47 -5.05
N TYR A 548 12.57 -10.47 -5.04
CA TYR A 548 12.68 -11.60 -4.12
C TYR A 548 14.06 -12.28 -4.26
N ARG A 549 14.53 -12.41 -5.49
CA ARG A 549 15.83 -13.06 -5.78
C ARG A 549 17.03 -12.33 -5.19
N THR A 550 16.93 -11.03 -4.93
CA THR A 550 18.10 -10.18 -4.62
C THR A 550 18.02 -9.54 -3.24
N HIS A 551 16.83 -9.32 -2.70
CA HIS A 551 16.60 -8.53 -1.48
C HIS A 551 15.70 -9.23 -0.46
N ALA A 552 15.06 -10.35 -0.77
CA ALA A 552 14.32 -11.11 0.24
C ALA A 552 15.27 -11.79 1.24
N ILE A 553 14.89 -11.71 2.51
CA ILE A 553 15.54 -12.36 3.65
C ILE A 553 14.57 -13.24 4.47
N ASP A 554 13.26 -13.16 4.19
CA ASP A 554 12.23 -13.98 4.80
C ASP A 554 11.82 -15.08 3.84
N HIS A 555 11.90 -16.33 4.28
CA HIS A 555 11.73 -17.48 3.39
C HIS A 555 10.88 -18.59 3.99
N ILE A 556 10.18 -19.32 3.11
CA ILE A 556 9.48 -20.56 3.45
C ILE A 556 10.13 -21.69 2.66
N LEU A 557 10.83 -22.57 3.37
CA LEU A 557 11.51 -23.73 2.81
C LEU A 557 10.73 -25.01 3.07
N THR A 558 10.98 -26.05 2.27
CA THR A 558 10.42 -27.38 2.46
C THR A 558 11.44 -28.50 2.21
N LEU A 559 11.26 -29.65 2.86
CA LEU A 559 11.97 -30.90 2.49
C LEU A 559 11.19 -31.72 1.43
N GLY A 560 10.12 -31.16 0.86
CA GLY A 560 9.25 -31.79 -0.12
C GLY A 560 7.93 -32.29 0.48
N GLY A 561 7.17 -33.06 -0.32
CA GLY A 561 5.85 -33.55 0.04
C GLY A 561 4.73 -32.52 -0.11
N ILE A 562 5.00 -31.40 -0.78
CA ILE A 562 4.01 -30.37 -1.11
C ILE A 562 4.10 -29.95 -2.59
N ASP A 563 2.97 -29.52 -3.13
CA ASP A 563 2.86 -28.80 -4.40
C ASP A 563 2.51 -27.33 -4.08
N PRO A 564 3.49 -26.41 -4.08
CA PRO A 564 3.26 -24.98 -3.88
C PRO A 564 2.38 -24.38 -4.98
N GLN A 565 1.22 -23.85 -4.62
CA GLN A 565 0.31 -23.20 -5.57
C GLN A 565 0.65 -21.72 -5.71
N VAL A 566 0.79 -21.03 -4.58
CA VAL A 566 0.92 -19.57 -4.51
C VAL A 566 2.01 -19.20 -3.52
N TYR A 567 2.92 -18.31 -3.89
CA TYR A 567 3.90 -17.70 -3.00
C TYR A 567 3.86 -16.18 -3.14
N LEU A 568 3.48 -15.44 -2.11
CA LEU A 568 3.33 -13.99 -2.16
C LEU A 568 4.10 -13.29 -1.06
N VAL A 569 4.67 -12.15 -1.40
CA VAL A 569 5.14 -11.15 -0.44
C VAL A 569 4.13 -10.01 -0.43
N LEU A 570 3.45 -9.78 0.69
CA LEU A 570 2.39 -8.77 0.80
C LEU A 570 2.98 -7.39 1.05
N THR A 571 2.69 -6.43 0.17
CA THR A 571 3.26 -5.08 0.20
C THR A 571 2.19 -3.99 0.36
N ASP A 572 1.04 -4.32 0.97
CA ASP A 572 -0.04 -3.36 1.22
C ASP A 572 0.41 -2.25 2.17
N GLU A 573 0.05 -0.99 1.89
CA GLU A 573 0.50 0.18 2.66
C GLU A 573 0.23 0.06 4.17
N SER A 574 -0.91 -0.53 4.53
CA SER A 574 -1.26 -0.79 5.94
C SER A 574 -0.30 -1.79 6.59
N LEU A 575 0.13 -2.83 5.87
CA LEU A 575 1.08 -3.83 6.36
C LEU A 575 2.51 -3.29 6.39
N LEU A 576 2.89 -2.44 5.42
CA LEU A 576 4.16 -1.73 5.42
C LEU A 576 4.30 -0.78 6.63
N SER A 577 3.18 -0.35 7.22
CA SER A 577 3.18 0.44 8.46
C SER A 577 3.18 -0.42 9.73
N ALA A 578 2.86 -1.71 9.60
CA ALA A 578 2.74 -2.64 10.72
C ALA A 578 4.09 -3.31 11.08
N SER A 579 4.97 -3.52 10.12
CA SER A 579 6.32 -4.06 10.33
C SER A 579 7.27 -3.46 9.29
N ASP A 580 8.58 -3.54 9.54
CA ASP A 580 9.62 -3.29 8.53
C ASP A 580 9.90 -4.54 7.66
N HIS A 581 9.13 -5.62 7.86
CA HIS A 581 9.08 -6.77 6.98
C HIS A 581 7.69 -6.97 6.36
N CYS A 582 7.68 -7.48 5.15
CA CYS A 582 6.49 -7.88 4.42
C CYS A 582 6.09 -9.32 4.80
N PRO A 583 4.80 -9.60 5.08
CA PRO A 583 4.35 -10.97 5.28
C PRO A 583 4.57 -11.82 4.03
N THR A 584 5.16 -12.99 4.22
CA THR A 584 5.37 -13.98 3.16
C THR A 584 4.35 -15.09 3.31
N VAL A 585 3.53 -15.30 2.28
CA VAL A 585 2.39 -16.22 2.23
C VAL A 585 2.70 -17.36 1.28
N LEU A 586 2.50 -18.60 1.72
CA LEU A 586 2.52 -19.79 0.87
C LEU A 586 1.18 -20.51 0.97
N ALA A 587 0.50 -20.68 -0.17
CA ALA A 587 -0.61 -21.64 -0.31
C ALA A 587 -0.10 -22.90 -1.03
N PHE A 588 -0.39 -24.07 -0.47
CA PHE A 588 0.13 -25.34 -0.97
C PHE A 588 -0.85 -26.50 -0.74
N THR A 589 -0.71 -27.55 -1.54
CA THR A 589 -1.35 -28.85 -1.29
C THR A 589 -0.28 -29.87 -0.89
N LYS A 590 -0.67 -30.91 -0.16
CA LYS A 590 0.19 -32.08 0.04
C LYS A 590 0.32 -32.85 -1.29
N SER A 591 1.53 -33.28 -1.66
CA SER A 591 1.80 -34.03 -2.90
C SER A 591 1.35 -35.48 -2.86
#